data_AF-A0A3D1MGA3-F1
#
_entry.id   AF-A0A3D1MGA3-F1
#
_cell.length_a   1.000
_cell.length_b   1.000
_cell.length_c   1.000
_cell.angle_alpha   90.00
_cell.angle_beta   90.00
_cell.angle_gamma   90.00
#
_symmetry.space_group_name_H-M   'P 1'
#
loop_
_entity.id
_entity.type
_entity.pdbx_description
1 polymer ?
#
loop_
_entity_poly.entity_id
_entity_poly.type
_entity_poly.pdbx_seq_one_letter_code
_entity_poly.pdbx_strand_id
1 'polypeptide(L)'
;MKADASARILFLKYAFPCAGVTLARGKITQKEYSGLEKAARTSAQIEWKTLERIFAPAWRRIRESARELNADPRDLQTIREYYLKFHNQYIAAKDGSYAHAPEILCRLCRVEKGKIVSMGDDFFIVKIRSITRPVSRMLCKDASIGDTVSVHYGYAVEKV
;
A
#
# COMPACT_ATOMS: atom_id res chain seq x y z
N MET A 1 -13.57 18.19 -0.64
CA MET A 1 -12.10 18.42 -0.74
C MET A 1 -11.27 17.57 0.22
N LYS A 2 -11.54 17.52 1.55
CA LYS A 2 -10.72 16.73 2.50
C LYS A 2 -10.77 15.21 2.29
N ALA A 3 -11.92 14.66 1.92
CA ALA A 3 -12.11 13.22 1.69
C ALA A 3 -11.26 12.71 0.50
N ASP A 4 -11.30 13.41 -0.63
CA ASP A 4 -10.52 13.06 -1.82
C ASP A 4 -8.99 13.13 -1.58
N ALA A 5 -8.52 14.14 -0.85
CA ALA A 5 -7.11 14.21 -0.45
C ALA A 5 -6.70 13.02 0.44
N SER A 6 -7.58 12.61 1.37
CA SER A 6 -7.33 11.47 2.26
C SER A 6 -7.26 10.15 1.47
N ALA A 7 -8.18 9.95 0.52
CA ALA A 7 -8.21 8.75 -0.32
C ALA A 7 -6.95 8.64 -1.20
N ARG A 8 -6.51 9.76 -1.80
CA ARG A 8 -5.28 9.83 -2.59
C ARG A 8 -4.04 9.44 -1.78
N ILE A 9 -3.90 10.01 -0.59
CA ILE A 9 -2.77 9.72 0.27
C ILE A 9 -2.82 8.26 0.73
N LEU A 10 -3.99 7.74 1.10
CA LEU A 10 -4.12 6.33 1.47
C LEU A 10 -3.72 5.41 0.32
N PHE A 11 -4.22 5.67 -0.89
CA PHE A 11 -3.84 4.93 -2.08
C PHE A 11 -2.33 4.94 -2.29
N LEU A 12 -1.70 6.12 -2.21
CA LEU A 12 -0.26 6.26 -2.38
C LEU A 12 0.51 5.49 -1.32
N LYS A 13 0.13 5.57 -0.03
CA LYS A 13 0.83 4.84 1.04
C LYS A 13 0.79 3.33 0.82
N TYR A 14 -0.32 2.79 0.36
CA TYR A 14 -0.40 1.37 0.01
C TYR A 14 0.33 1.02 -1.30
N ALA A 15 0.34 1.90 -2.30
CA ALA A 15 0.97 1.64 -3.59
C ALA A 15 2.50 1.82 -3.57
N PHE A 16 3.01 2.75 -2.76
CA PHE A 16 4.42 3.15 -2.70
C PHE A 16 5.40 1.99 -2.44
N PRO A 17 5.12 1.01 -1.57
CA PRO A 17 5.99 -0.16 -1.41
C PRO A 17 6.33 -0.90 -2.71
N CYS A 18 5.45 -0.83 -3.72
CA CYS A 18 5.70 -1.42 -5.05
C CYS A 18 6.46 -0.49 -6.01
N ALA A 19 6.60 0.80 -5.69
CA ALA A 19 7.24 1.79 -6.55
C ALA A 19 8.72 1.46 -6.84
N GLY A 20 9.42 0.81 -5.89
CA GLY A 20 10.81 0.37 -6.10
C GLY A 20 10.92 -0.68 -7.22
N VAL A 21 9.96 -1.59 -7.30
CA VAL A 21 9.88 -2.57 -8.40
C VAL A 21 9.52 -1.87 -9.71
N THR A 22 8.63 -0.89 -9.68
CA THR A 22 8.27 -0.08 -10.85
C THR A 22 9.47 0.70 -11.39
N LEU A 23 10.28 1.28 -10.51
CA LEU A 23 11.55 1.94 -10.84
C LEU A 23 12.56 0.96 -11.43
N ALA A 24 12.80 -0.17 -10.77
CA ALA A 24 13.74 -1.20 -11.24
C ALA A 24 13.39 -1.76 -12.63
N ARG A 25 12.10 -1.74 -13.00
CA ARG A 25 11.60 -2.14 -14.32
C ARG A 25 11.63 -1.01 -15.37
N GLY A 26 12.18 0.16 -15.03
CA GLY A 26 12.26 1.32 -15.91
C GLY A 26 10.89 1.93 -16.27
N LYS A 27 9.85 1.68 -15.45
CA LYS A 27 8.49 2.21 -15.70
C LYS A 27 8.28 3.61 -15.11
N ILE A 28 9.13 4.00 -14.18
CA ILE A 28 9.23 5.36 -13.65
C ILE A 28 10.70 5.74 -13.55
N THR A 29 10.96 7.05 -13.56
CA THR A 29 12.27 7.65 -13.34
C THR A 29 12.60 7.74 -11.85
N GLN A 30 13.89 7.93 -11.52
CA GLN A 30 14.31 8.22 -10.14
C GLN A 30 13.63 9.48 -9.59
N LYS A 31 13.44 10.51 -10.44
CA LYS A 31 12.74 11.75 -10.08
C LYS A 31 11.28 11.49 -9.67
N GLU A 32 10.56 10.65 -10.44
CA GLU A 32 9.20 10.25 -10.09
C GLU A 32 9.17 9.43 -8.80
N TYR A 33 10.10 8.49 -8.61
CA TYR A 33 10.20 7.70 -7.39
C TYR A 33 10.40 8.58 -6.14
N SER A 34 11.38 9.49 -6.18
CA SER A 34 11.64 10.42 -5.07
C SER A 34 10.46 11.36 -4.81
N GLY A 35 9.73 11.75 -5.86
CA GLY A 35 8.48 12.51 -5.73
C GLY A 35 7.39 11.73 -4.99
N LEU A 36 7.21 10.45 -5.34
CA LEU A 36 6.26 9.55 -4.67
C LEU A 36 6.65 9.32 -3.21
N GLU A 37 7.93 9.10 -2.92
CA GLU A 37 8.42 8.90 -1.56
C GLU A 37 8.15 10.13 -0.69
N LYS A 38 8.49 11.32 -1.19
CA LYS A 38 8.21 12.58 -0.50
C LYS A 38 6.71 12.72 -0.22
N ALA A 39 5.87 12.50 -1.24
CA ALA A 39 4.42 12.60 -1.11
C ALA A 39 3.86 11.58 -0.09
N ALA A 40 4.36 10.35 -0.08
CA ALA A 40 3.92 9.32 0.87
C ALA A 40 4.36 9.64 2.31
N ARG A 41 5.56 10.22 2.49
CA ARG A 41 6.12 10.59 3.80
C ARG A 41 5.47 11.84 4.42
N THR A 42 5.19 12.85 3.61
CA THR A 42 4.74 14.18 4.08
C THR A 42 3.28 14.46 3.77
N SER A 43 2.55 13.49 3.21
CA SER A 43 1.19 13.68 2.68
C SER A 43 1.11 14.83 1.67
N ALA A 44 2.19 15.09 0.91
CA ALA A 44 2.18 16.13 -0.11
C ALA A 44 1.23 15.78 -1.25
N GLN A 45 0.65 16.80 -1.87
CA GLN A 45 -0.33 16.61 -2.92
C GLN A 45 0.28 15.92 -4.14
N ILE A 46 -0.42 14.88 -4.61
CA ILE A 46 -0.18 14.20 -5.88
C ILE A 46 -1.51 14.08 -6.61
N GLU A 47 -1.46 14.20 -7.94
CA GLU A 47 -2.66 14.12 -8.76
C GLU A 47 -3.04 12.67 -9.04
N TRP A 48 -4.35 12.39 -9.05
CA TRP A 48 -4.89 11.07 -9.43
C TRP A 48 -4.34 10.63 -10.77
N LYS A 49 -4.31 11.51 -11.78
CA LYS A 49 -3.76 11.20 -13.11
C LYS A 49 -2.34 10.61 -13.05
N THR A 50 -1.50 11.10 -12.15
CA THR A 50 -0.14 10.58 -11.94
C THR A 50 -0.18 9.21 -11.27
N LEU A 51 -0.95 9.07 -10.19
CA LEU A 51 -1.13 7.82 -9.46
C LEU A 51 -1.69 6.70 -10.37
N GLU A 52 -2.74 6.99 -11.12
CA GLU A 52 -3.39 6.08 -12.05
C GLU A 52 -2.47 5.63 -13.17
N ARG A 53 -1.62 6.53 -13.70
CA ARG A 53 -0.62 6.17 -14.72
C ARG A 53 0.46 5.26 -14.17
N ILE A 54 1.06 5.62 -13.02
CA ILE A 54 2.20 4.89 -12.45
C ILE A 54 1.76 3.52 -11.92
N PHE A 55 0.59 3.47 -11.29
CA PHE A 55 0.05 2.27 -10.66
C PHE A 55 -1.18 1.73 -11.42
N ALA A 56 -1.15 1.79 -12.74
CA ALA A 56 -2.26 1.40 -13.61
C ALA A 56 -2.85 0.00 -13.30
N PRO A 57 -2.04 -1.04 -13.02
CA PRO A 57 -2.59 -2.35 -12.66
C PRO A 57 -3.40 -2.34 -11.35
N ALA A 58 -2.94 -1.62 -10.33
CA ALA A 58 -3.67 -1.47 -9.08
C ALA A 58 -4.96 -0.66 -9.29
N TRP A 59 -4.89 0.41 -10.07
CA TRP A 59 -6.04 1.24 -10.38
C TRP A 59 -7.13 0.49 -11.18
N ARG A 60 -6.72 -0.35 -12.14
CA ARG A 60 -7.66 -1.24 -12.85
C ARG A 60 -8.48 -2.08 -11.88
N ARG A 61 -7.80 -2.74 -10.93
CA ARG A 61 -8.42 -3.64 -9.95
C ARG A 61 -9.31 -2.92 -8.95
N ILE A 62 -8.92 -1.70 -8.53
CA ILE A 62 -9.78 -0.85 -7.68
C ILE A 62 -11.08 -0.53 -8.39
N ARG A 63 -11.05 -0.19 -9.69
CA ARG A 63 -12.28 0.08 -10.46
C ARG A 63 -13.13 -1.18 -10.67
N GLU A 64 -12.51 -2.35 -10.72
CA GLU A 64 -13.23 -3.63 -10.75
C GLU A 64 -13.94 -3.88 -9.42
N SER A 65 -13.23 -3.82 -8.29
CA SER A 65 -13.86 -3.99 -6.96
C SER A 65 -14.87 -2.89 -6.63
N ALA A 66 -14.64 -1.65 -7.04
CA ALA A 66 -15.59 -0.55 -6.82
C ALA A 66 -16.92 -0.78 -7.55
N ARG A 67 -16.88 -1.35 -8.76
CA ARG A 67 -18.09 -1.74 -9.50
C ARG A 67 -18.85 -2.86 -8.79
N GLU A 68 -18.16 -3.86 -8.25
CA GLU A 68 -18.78 -4.93 -7.47
C GLU A 68 -19.46 -4.40 -6.19
N LEU A 69 -18.89 -3.36 -5.58
CA LEU A 69 -19.42 -2.72 -4.38
C LEU A 69 -20.44 -1.62 -4.65
N ASN A 70 -20.71 -1.29 -5.93
CA ASN A 70 -21.49 -0.11 -6.33
C ASN A 70 -21.02 1.18 -5.64
N ALA A 71 -19.70 1.41 -5.61
CA ALA A 71 -19.05 2.50 -4.91
C ALA A 71 -18.14 3.33 -5.82
N ASP A 72 -17.76 4.53 -5.37
CA ASP A 72 -16.76 5.37 -6.07
C ASP A 72 -15.34 4.76 -5.87
N PRO A 73 -14.58 4.48 -6.94
CA PRO A 73 -13.19 3.99 -6.84
C PRO A 73 -12.23 4.96 -6.14
N ARG A 74 -12.57 6.25 -6.04
CA ARG A 74 -11.79 7.27 -5.34
C ARG A 74 -12.25 7.51 -3.91
N ASP A 75 -13.29 6.81 -3.46
CA ASP A 75 -13.71 6.90 -2.06
C ASP A 75 -12.66 6.26 -1.13
N LEU A 76 -12.45 6.89 0.02
CA LEU A 76 -11.46 6.45 1.01
C LEU A 76 -11.72 5.00 1.46
N GLN A 77 -12.99 4.65 1.68
CA GLN A 77 -13.36 3.32 2.13
C GLN A 77 -13.20 2.29 1.02
N THR A 78 -13.51 2.64 -0.24
CA THR A 78 -13.23 1.77 -1.39
C THR A 78 -11.75 1.46 -1.53
N ILE A 79 -10.87 2.46 -1.40
CA ILE A 79 -9.41 2.27 -1.42
C ILE A 79 -8.96 1.34 -0.30
N ARG A 80 -9.44 1.57 0.93
CA ARG A 80 -9.09 0.76 2.09
C ARG A 80 -9.53 -0.70 1.91
N GLU A 81 -10.79 -0.90 1.53
CA GLU A 81 -11.37 -2.23 1.31
C GLU A 81 -10.62 -2.98 0.20
N TYR A 82 -10.26 -2.28 -0.87
CA TYR A 82 -9.42 -2.86 -1.92
C TYR A 82 -8.13 -3.43 -1.35
N TYR A 83 -7.33 -2.63 -0.62
CA TYR A 83 -6.03 -3.10 -0.14
C TYR A 83 -6.13 -4.16 0.96
N LEU A 84 -7.07 -4.02 1.90
CA LEU A 84 -7.20 -4.96 3.02
C LEU A 84 -7.81 -6.31 2.60
N LYS A 85 -8.58 -6.34 1.51
CA LYS A 85 -9.31 -7.54 1.06
C LYS A 85 -9.01 -7.91 -0.38
N PHE A 86 -9.48 -7.13 -1.35
CA PHE A 86 -9.48 -7.53 -2.77
C PHE A 86 -8.06 -7.68 -3.35
N HIS A 87 -7.11 -6.84 -2.95
CA HIS A 87 -5.71 -6.94 -3.36
C HIS A 87 -5.11 -8.31 -3.04
N ASN A 88 -5.40 -8.84 -1.84
CA ASN A 88 -4.98 -10.19 -1.47
C ASN A 88 -5.66 -11.28 -2.30
N GLN A 89 -6.91 -11.07 -2.72
CA GLN A 89 -7.63 -11.99 -3.61
C GLN A 89 -7.00 -12.00 -5.01
N TYR A 90 -6.67 -10.83 -5.59
CA TYR A 90 -5.98 -10.76 -6.88
C TYR A 90 -4.60 -11.43 -6.86
N ILE A 91 -3.87 -11.31 -5.75
CA ILE A 91 -2.60 -12.04 -5.56
C ILE A 91 -2.84 -13.55 -5.51
N ALA A 92 -3.84 -14.00 -4.76
CA ALA A 92 -4.19 -15.42 -4.63
C ALA A 92 -4.65 -16.03 -5.97
N ALA A 93 -5.44 -15.28 -6.73
CA ALA A 93 -5.91 -15.63 -8.07
C ALA A 93 -4.82 -15.50 -9.16
N LYS A 94 -3.59 -15.10 -8.79
CA LYS A 94 -2.47 -14.94 -9.72
C LYS A 94 -2.78 -13.97 -10.88
N ASP A 95 -3.60 -12.94 -10.65
CA ASP A 95 -4.01 -12.01 -11.70
C ASP A 95 -2.84 -11.17 -12.26
N GLY A 96 -2.79 -11.04 -13.60
CA GLY A 96 -1.81 -10.24 -14.32
C GLY A 96 -0.37 -10.65 -14.02
N SER A 97 0.46 -9.70 -13.59
CA SER A 97 1.88 -9.96 -13.31
C SER A 97 2.11 -10.95 -12.16
N TYR A 98 1.10 -11.23 -11.32
CA TYR A 98 1.25 -12.19 -10.22
C TYR A 98 1.35 -13.64 -10.70
N ALA A 99 0.85 -13.96 -11.91
CA ALA A 99 1.01 -15.26 -12.55
C ALA A 99 2.48 -15.67 -12.72
N HIS A 100 3.33 -14.69 -13.00
CA HIS A 100 4.77 -14.88 -13.26
C HIS A 100 5.66 -14.39 -12.12
N ALA A 101 5.07 -13.89 -11.03
CA ALA A 101 5.83 -13.39 -9.89
C ALA A 101 6.33 -14.56 -9.01
N PRO A 102 7.58 -14.51 -8.52
CA PRO A 102 8.06 -15.44 -7.51
C PRO A 102 7.15 -15.43 -6.27
N GLU A 103 6.98 -16.57 -5.62
CA GLU A 103 6.08 -16.70 -4.48
C GLU A 103 6.44 -15.75 -3.32
N ILE A 104 7.74 -15.53 -3.09
CA ILE A 104 8.21 -14.57 -2.09
C ILE A 104 7.71 -13.14 -2.38
N LEU A 105 7.67 -12.73 -3.64
CA LEU A 105 7.16 -11.42 -4.03
C LEU A 105 5.65 -11.34 -3.82
N CYS A 106 4.91 -12.40 -4.16
CA CYS A 106 3.48 -12.48 -3.84
C CYS A 106 3.22 -12.37 -2.34
N ARG A 107 4.02 -13.04 -1.50
CA ARG A 107 3.90 -12.96 -0.03
C ARG A 107 4.16 -11.56 0.49
N LEU A 108 5.20 -10.89 0.00
CA LEU A 108 5.50 -9.50 0.38
C LEU A 108 4.43 -8.51 -0.11
N CYS A 109 3.85 -8.75 -1.28
CA CYS A 109 2.72 -7.98 -1.81
C CYS A 109 1.43 -8.13 -1.01
N ARG A 110 1.26 -9.18 -0.19
CA ARG A 110 0.04 -9.31 0.61
C ARG A 110 0.00 -8.23 1.69
N VAL A 111 -1.20 -7.73 1.92
CA VAL A 111 -1.49 -6.82 3.03
C VAL A 111 -1.95 -7.65 4.21
N GLU A 112 -1.19 -7.62 5.30
CA GLU A 112 -1.49 -8.37 6.52
C GLU A 112 -1.65 -7.43 7.71
N LYS A 113 -2.51 -7.78 8.65
CA LYS A 113 -2.64 -7.05 9.92
C LYS A 113 -1.63 -7.60 10.92
N GLY A 114 -1.00 -6.72 11.69
CA GLY A 114 -0.07 -7.12 12.74
C GLY A 114 -0.07 -6.15 13.92
N LYS A 115 0.24 -6.67 15.10
CA LYS A 115 0.31 -5.88 16.34
C LYS A 115 1.73 -5.37 16.57
N ILE A 116 1.87 -4.08 16.87
CA ILE A 116 3.17 -3.51 17.26
C ILE A 116 3.52 -4.01 18.66
N VAL A 117 4.66 -4.71 18.78
CA VAL A 117 5.14 -5.28 20.05
C VAL A 117 6.37 -4.56 20.60
N SER A 118 7.11 -3.85 19.75
CA SER A 118 8.22 -2.98 20.13
C SER A 118 8.46 -1.93 19.05
N MET A 119 9.20 -0.88 19.37
CA MET A 119 9.48 0.25 18.47
C MET A 119 10.94 0.68 18.58
N GLY A 120 11.57 0.92 17.43
CA GLY A 120 12.80 1.69 17.31
C GLY A 120 12.53 3.04 16.66
N ASP A 121 13.60 3.76 16.33
CA ASP A 121 13.49 5.12 15.77
C ASP A 121 12.78 5.12 14.41
N ASP A 122 13.19 4.22 13.50
CA ASP A 122 12.69 4.18 12.11
C ASP A 122 11.81 2.95 11.77
N PHE A 123 11.63 2.05 12.72
CA PHE A 123 10.87 0.80 12.50
C PHE A 123 10.01 0.41 13.69
N PHE A 124 8.96 -0.34 13.39
CA PHE A 124 8.19 -1.11 14.36
C PHE A 124 8.63 -2.57 14.30
N ILE A 125 8.66 -3.23 15.45
CA ILE A 125 8.66 -4.68 15.52
C ILE A 125 7.20 -5.13 15.58
N VAL A 126 6.73 -5.81 14.53
CA VAL A 126 5.32 -6.18 14.38
C VAL A 126 5.17 -7.70 14.39
N LYS A 127 4.24 -8.18 15.21
CA LYS A 127 3.81 -9.58 15.24
C LYS A 127 2.68 -9.78 14.24
N ILE A 128 2.94 -10.56 13.19
CA ILE A 128 1.98 -10.97 12.17
C ILE A 128 1.81 -12.48 12.30
N ARG A 129 0.65 -12.96 12.76
CA ARG A 129 0.43 -14.39 13.07
C ARG A 129 1.49 -14.91 14.07
N SER A 130 2.29 -15.90 13.66
CA SER A 130 3.38 -16.50 14.44
C SER A 130 4.75 -15.85 14.21
N ILE A 131 4.88 -14.93 13.26
CA ILE A 131 6.16 -14.28 12.95
C ILE A 131 6.23 -12.88 13.55
N THR A 132 7.44 -12.51 13.97
CA THR A 132 7.77 -11.15 14.40
C THR A 132 8.83 -10.61 13.46
N ARG A 133 8.63 -9.41 12.90
CA ARG A 133 9.59 -8.81 11.97
C ARG A 133 9.63 -7.28 12.06
N PRO A 134 10.76 -6.66 11.72
CA PRO A 134 10.83 -5.22 11.57
C PRO A 134 10.04 -4.76 10.33
N VAL A 135 9.32 -3.65 10.48
CA VAL A 135 8.67 -2.93 9.39
C VAL A 135 8.92 -1.44 9.55
N SER A 136 9.21 -0.74 8.47
CA SER A 136 9.41 0.71 8.49
C SER A 136 8.13 1.41 8.96
N ARG A 137 8.28 2.34 9.90
CA ARG A 137 7.17 3.19 10.39
C ARG A 137 6.94 4.44 9.52
N MET A 138 7.69 4.57 8.44
CA MET A 138 7.75 5.77 7.59
C MET A 138 6.37 6.29 7.15
N LEU A 139 5.41 5.40 6.87
CA LEU A 139 4.08 5.75 6.37
C LEU A 139 3.01 5.84 7.46
N CYS A 140 3.28 5.33 8.67
CA CYS A 140 2.36 5.28 9.81
C CYS A 140 3.11 5.64 11.09
N LYS A 141 3.53 6.90 11.20
CA LYS A 141 4.42 7.37 12.27
C LYS A 141 3.72 7.53 13.62
N ASP A 142 2.42 7.73 13.59
CA ASP A 142 1.53 8.00 14.73
C ASP A 142 1.05 6.73 15.46
N ALA A 143 1.43 5.54 14.98
CA ALA A 143 1.15 4.29 15.68
C ALA A 143 2.11 4.04 16.84
N SER A 144 1.59 3.35 17.86
CA SER A 144 2.23 3.09 19.14
C SER A 144 2.26 1.58 19.47
N ILE A 145 3.07 1.19 20.46
CA ILE A 145 3.08 -0.18 20.98
C ILE A 145 1.66 -0.57 21.40
N GLY A 146 1.21 -1.74 20.94
CA GLY A 146 -0.14 -2.24 21.19
C GLY A 146 -1.14 -2.00 20.04
N ASP A 147 -0.90 -1.00 19.18
CA ASP A 147 -1.74 -0.77 18.01
C ASP A 147 -1.65 -1.92 17.00
N THR A 148 -2.74 -2.15 16.27
CA THR A 148 -2.73 -3.00 15.07
C THR A 148 -2.53 -2.12 13.84
N VAL A 149 -1.63 -2.53 12.96
CA VAL A 149 -1.35 -1.85 11.70
C VAL A 149 -1.51 -2.80 10.53
N SER A 150 -1.87 -2.26 9.38
CA SER A 150 -1.71 -2.97 8.10
C SER A 150 -0.26 -2.90 7.64
N VAL A 151 0.25 -4.01 7.14
CA VAL A 151 1.63 -4.16 6.67
C VAL A 151 1.60 -4.57 5.21
N HIS A 152 2.31 -3.82 4.36
CA HIS A 152 2.51 -4.15 2.95
C HIS A 152 4.02 -4.11 2.64
N TYR A 153 4.55 -5.20 2.10
CA TYR A 153 6.00 -5.46 2.03
C TYR A 153 6.64 -5.38 3.42
N GLY A 154 7.44 -4.34 3.65
CA GLY A 154 8.15 -4.04 4.89
C GLY A 154 7.75 -2.69 5.46
N TYR A 155 6.57 -2.16 5.13
CA TYR A 155 6.07 -0.89 5.64
C TYR A 155 4.79 -1.11 6.45
N ALA A 156 4.69 -0.44 7.59
CA ALA A 156 3.40 -0.19 8.25
C ALA A 156 2.69 0.95 7.52
N VAL A 157 1.44 0.74 7.09
CA VAL A 157 0.73 1.64 6.17
C VAL A 157 -0.31 2.51 6.88
N GLU A 158 -1.24 1.89 7.62
CA GLU A 158 -2.22 2.58 8.47
C GLU A 158 -2.53 1.77 9.72
N LYS A 159 -3.08 2.43 10.74
CA LYS A 159 -3.71 1.79 11.90
C LYS A 159 -5.05 1.16 11.50
N VAL A 160 -5.34 -0.05 11.97
CA VAL A 160 -6.54 -0.83 11.62
C VAL A 160 -7.22 -1.48 12.83
#